data_AF-A0A060YU30-F1
#
_entry.id   AF-A0A060YU30-F1
#
_cell.length_a   1.000
_cell.length_b   1.000
_cell.length_c   1.000
_cell.angle_alpha   90.00
_cell.angle_beta   90.00
_cell.angle_gamma   90.00
#
_symmetry.space_group_name_H-M   'P 1'
#
loop_
_entity.id
_entity.type
_entity.pdbx_description
1 polymer ?
#
loop_
_entity_poly.entity_id
_entity_poly.type
_entity_poly.pdbx_seq_one_letter_code
_entity_poly.pdbx_strand_id
1 'polypeptide(L)'
;MCSLGICLCQVRSDYMQYHASKVSDGMALQLGCLEIRRFYKDMNAKGLEKKSNFEVLEKDVGLNLFFPQELIDSMKSRHLRKMIQQTFQQYATLKEDECMVSFFQTLTDFITIGEEVYPCELVPVCLANFKQIKSIKCLSQSDNKALLNLDIDGARQPLSINVTKFAMAENMVDLIDGYCRLEHATDESFIVRPDKDANLRCSLPDLPTNQMENTGCFRYSMGSEIYAEIDERPRSVVKYGIDRDDIVLGRILGEGFFGEVYEGMYKKSAKWGEAKCGGEDL
;
A
#
# COMPACT_ATOMS: atom_id res chain seq x y z
N MET A 1 15.30 -3.34 -1.26
CA MET A 1 14.33 -4.17 -2.03
C MET A 1 12.89 -3.94 -1.58
N CYS A 2 12.54 -4.09 -0.29
CA CYS A 2 11.15 -3.91 0.18
C CYS A 2 10.55 -2.52 -0.16
N SER A 3 11.27 -1.42 0.15
CA SER A 3 10.78 -0.07 -0.15
C SER A 3 10.62 0.21 -1.65
N LEU A 4 11.51 -0.35 -2.48
CA LEU A 4 11.43 -0.26 -3.94
C LEU A 4 10.20 -1.02 -4.47
N GLY A 5 9.92 -2.19 -3.90
CA GLY A 5 8.72 -2.96 -4.22
C GLY A 5 7.43 -2.23 -3.82
N ILE A 6 7.40 -1.60 -2.64
CA ILE A 6 6.26 -0.78 -2.18
C ILE A 6 6.04 0.40 -3.13
N CYS A 7 7.11 1.13 -3.47
CA CYS A 7 7.06 2.24 -4.41
C CYS A 7 6.54 1.80 -5.78
N LEU A 8 7.03 0.67 -6.31
CA LEU A 8 6.53 0.14 -7.58
C LEU A 8 5.05 -0.22 -7.49
N CYS A 9 4.60 -0.86 -6.42
CA CYS A 9 3.17 -1.18 -6.25
C CYS A 9 2.31 0.08 -6.26
N GLN A 10 2.73 1.13 -5.57
CA GLN A 10 2.02 2.42 -5.55
C GLN A 10 1.98 3.04 -6.95
N VAL A 11 3.14 3.24 -7.58
CA VAL A 11 3.25 3.86 -8.91
C VAL A 11 2.53 3.05 -9.98
N ARG A 12 2.58 1.71 -9.92
CA ARG A 12 1.83 0.83 -10.84
C ARG A 12 0.33 1.00 -10.65
N SER A 13 -0.14 1.11 -9.41
CA SER A 13 -1.56 1.34 -9.11
C SER A 13 -2.03 2.66 -9.73
N ASP A 14 -1.27 3.74 -9.52
CA ASP A 14 -1.59 5.05 -10.07
C ASP A 14 -1.54 5.07 -11.60
N TYR A 15 -0.55 4.40 -12.20
CA TYR A 15 -0.49 4.18 -13.64
C TYR A 15 -1.76 3.50 -14.17
N MET A 16 -2.12 2.35 -13.60
CA MET A 16 -3.28 1.56 -14.04
C MET A 16 -4.59 2.35 -13.90
N GLN A 17 -4.71 3.19 -12.86
CA GLN A 17 -5.94 3.92 -12.58
C GLN A 17 -6.09 5.23 -13.38
N TYR A 18 -5.01 5.98 -13.59
CA TYR A 18 -5.09 7.36 -14.09
C TYR A 18 -4.39 7.61 -15.43
N HIS A 19 -3.46 6.74 -15.84
CA HIS A 19 -2.58 6.97 -16.98
C HIS A 19 -2.65 5.89 -18.06
N ALA A 20 -3.10 4.68 -17.75
CA ALA A 20 -3.03 3.55 -18.67
C ALA A 20 -3.84 3.74 -19.96
N SER A 21 -4.94 4.50 -19.92
CA SER A 21 -5.72 4.86 -21.13
C SER A 21 -5.10 5.98 -21.98
N LYS A 22 -4.04 6.63 -21.49
CA LYS A 22 -3.37 7.77 -22.15
C LYS A 22 -2.04 7.39 -22.79
N VAL A 23 -1.49 6.22 -22.45
CA VAL A 23 -0.25 5.72 -23.04
C VAL A 23 -0.52 4.99 -24.35
N SER A 24 0.51 4.84 -25.18
CA SER A 24 0.40 4.02 -26.39
C SER A 24 0.27 2.52 -26.06
N ASP A 25 -0.38 1.76 -26.95
CA ASP A 25 -0.47 0.31 -26.85
C ASP A 25 0.90 -0.36 -26.68
N GLY A 26 1.92 0.16 -27.37
CA GLY A 26 3.30 -0.32 -27.28
C GLY A 26 3.87 -0.16 -25.87
N MET A 27 3.70 1.00 -25.26
CA MET A 27 4.16 1.27 -23.91
C MET A 27 3.39 0.44 -22.87
N ALA A 28 2.07 0.32 -23.01
CA ALA A 28 1.26 -0.53 -22.14
C ALA A 28 1.69 -2.01 -22.23
N LEU A 29 2.04 -2.50 -23.43
CA LEU A 29 2.61 -3.83 -23.62
C LEU A 29 3.96 -3.99 -22.92
N GLN A 30 4.84 -2.99 -23.00
CA GLN A 30 6.15 -3.02 -22.33
C GLN A 30 6.00 -3.10 -20.81
N LEU A 31 5.22 -2.18 -20.23
CA LEU A 31 4.97 -2.11 -18.79
C LEU A 31 4.32 -3.40 -18.26
N GLY A 32 3.32 -3.93 -18.97
CA GLY A 32 2.69 -5.18 -18.58
C GLY A 32 3.61 -6.40 -18.71
N CYS A 33 4.47 -6.46 -19.73
CA CYS A 33 5.45 -7.56 -19.88
C CYS A 33 6.54 -7.53 -18.81
N LEU A 34 7.03 -6.33 -18.44
CA LEU A 34 7.95 -6.15 -17.31
C LEU A 34 7.31 -6.66 -16.01
N GLU A 35 6.04 -6.34 -15.80
CA GLU A 35 5.32 -6.79 -14.61
C GLU A 35 5.07 -8.29 -14.60
N ILE A 36 4.76 -8.93 -15.74
CA ILE A 36 4.67 -10.40 -15.82
C ILE A 36 6.01 -11.04 -15.45
N ARG A 37 7.13 -10.50 -15.97
CA ARG A 37 8.47 -11.02 -15.68
C ARG A 37 8.83 -10.88 -14.20
N ARG A 38 8.45 -9.76 -13.57
CA ARG A 38 8.63 -9.50 -12.14
C ARG A 38 7.76 -10.42 -11.28
N PHE A 39 6.48 -10.57 -11.64
CA PHE A 39 5.50 -11.36 -10.91
C PHE A 39 5.85 -12.86 -10.93
N TYR A 40 6.27 -13.38 -12.09
CA TYR A 40 6.71 -14.76 -12.25
C TYR A 40 8.24 -14.88 -12.28
N LYS A 41 8.90 -14.43 -11.21
CA LYS A 41 10.37 -14.36 -11.12
C LYS A 41 11.11 -15.67 -11.40
N ASP A 42 10.50 -16.83 -11.13
CA ASP A 42 11.10 -18.15 -11.35
C ASP A 42 10.74 -18.78 -12.71
N MET A 43 9.95 -18.08 -13.53
CA MET A 43 9.58 -18.56 -14.87
C MET A 43 10.80 -18.57 -15.80
N ASN A 44 10.95 -19.63 -16.60
CA ASN A 44 12.02 -19.68 -17.60
C ASN A 44 11.80 -18.63 -18.72
N ALA A 45 12.87 -18.25 -19.42
CA ALA A 45 12.84 -17.21 -20.45
C ALA A 45 11.87 -17.51 -21.62
N LYS A 46 11.63 -18.79 -21.93
CA LYS A 46 10.66 -19.22 -22.96
C LYS A 46 9.28 -19.54 -22.37
N GLY A 47 9.01 -19.10 -21.15
CA GLY A 47 7.87 -19.53 -20.36
C GLY A 47 6.54 -19.26 -21.05
N LEU A 48 6.39 -18.07 -21.63
CA LEU A 48 5.16 -17.66 -22.33
C LEU A 48 5.05 -18.17 -23.77
N GLU A 49 6.09 -18.76 -24.36
CA GLU A 49 6.00 -19.39 -25.69
C GLU A 49 5.10 -20.64 -25.64
N LYS A 50 5.07 -21.31 -24.49
CA LYS A 50 4.23 -22.49 -24.27
C LYS A 50 2.75 -22.10 -24.23
N LYS A 51 2.02 -22.58 -25.25
CA LYS A 51 0.65 -23.13 -25.18
C LYS A 51 -0.13 -22.80 -23.90
N SER A 52 0.00 -23.75 -22.98
CA SER A 52 -0.66 -23.89 -21.68
C SER A 52 -0.31 -22.80 -20.68
N ASN A 53 0.94 -22.35 -20.66
CA ASN A 53 1.38 -21.35 -19.69
C ASN A 53 0.68 -20.01 -19.93
N PHE A 54 0.53 -19.63 -21.19
CA PHE A 54 -0.23 -18.43 -21.52
C PHE A 54 -1.72 -18.61 -21.23
N GLU A 55 -2.29 -19.81 -21.39
CA GLU A 55 -3.70 -20.07 -21.06
C GLU A 55 -3.98 -19.91 -19.57
N VAL A 56 -3.05 -20.34 -18.70
CA VAL A 56 -3.13 -20.08 -17.24
C VAL A 56 -3.10 -18.58 -16.95
N LEU A 57 -2.17 -17.85 -17.58
CA LEU A 57 -2.10 -16.39 -17.44
C LEU A 57 -3.41 -15.70 -17.88
N GLU A 58 -3.97 -16.12 -19.01
CA GLU A 58 -5.16 -15.51 -19.60
C GLU A 58 -6.45 -15.84 -18.83
N LYS A 59 -6.60 -17.09 -18.36
CA LYS A 59 -7.86 -17.58 -17.78
C LYS A 59 -7.88 -17.60 -16.26
N ASP A 60 -6.80 -18.03 -15.63
CA ASP A 60 -6.78 -18.28 -14.18
C ASP A 60 -6.31 -17.02 -13.43
N VAL A 61 -5.36 -16.29 -14.01
CA VAL A 61 -4.79 -15.07 -13.40
C VAL A 61 -5.49 -13.82 -13.93
N GLY A 62 -5.75 -13.76 -15.23
CA GLY A 62 -6.38 -12.63 -15.90
C GLY A 62 -5.38 -11.61 -16.42
N LEU A 63 -5.51 -11.23 -17.69
CA LEU A 63 -4.64 -10.23 -18.33
C LEU A 63 -4.83 -8.82 -17.76
N ASN A 64 -6.00 -8.52 -17.20
CA ASN A 64 -6.34 -7.24 -16.57
C ASN A 64 -5.47 -6.91 -15.34
N LEU A 65 -4.77 -7.90 -14.78
CA LEU A 65 -3.78 -7.68 -13.71
C LEU A 65 -2.50 -6.99 -14.22
N PHE A 66 -2.20 -7.11 -15.51
CA PHE A 66 -0.96 -6.67 -16.14
C PHE A 66 -1.16 -5.60 -17.21
N PHE A 67 -2.34 -5.58 -17.84
CA PHE A 67 -2.63 -4.72 -18.98
C PHE A 67 -3.96 -3.96 -18.76
N PRO A 68 -4.06 -2.71 -19.24
CA PRO A 68 -5.32 -1.96 -19.20
C PRO A 68 -6.41 -2.64 -20.03
N GLN A 69 -7.66 -2.49 -19.59
CA GLN A 69 -8.81 -3.11 -20.24
C GLN A 69 -8.96 -2.61 -21.68
N GLU A 70 -8.66 -1.34 -21.93
CA GLU A 70 -8.70 -0.70 -23.24
C GLU A 70 -7.77 -1.39 -24.25
N LEU A 71 -6.56 -1.80 -23.82
CA LEU A 71 -5.62 -2.55 -24.66
C LEU A 71 -6.11 -3.98 -24.94
N ILE A 72 -6.74 -4.60 -23.93
CA ILE A 72 -7.27 -5.96 -24.07
C ILE A 72 -8.44 -5.97 -25.07
N ASP A 73 -9.31 -4.96 -25.01
CA ASP A 73 -10.50 -4.86 -25.85
C ASP A 73 -10.20 -4.32 -27.25
N SER A 74 -9.10 -3.57 -27.43
CA SER A 74 -8.74 -2.97 -28.73
C SER A 74 -8.29 -4.00 -29.78
N MET A 75 -7.85 -5.19 -29.35
CA MET A 75 -7.28 -6.20 -30.24
C MET A 75 -7.90 -7.58 -30.04
N LYS A 76 -7.95 -8.37 -31.13
CA LYS A 76 -8.35 -9.79 -31.03
C LYS A 76 -7.37 -10.55 -30.15
N SER A 77 -7.89 -11.43 -29.28
CA SER A 77 -7.09 -12.24 -28.33
C SER A 77 -5.88 -12.94 -28.97
N ARG A 78 -6.05 -13.54 -30.16
CA ARG A 78 -4.94 -14.19 -30.89
C ARG A 78 -3.83 -13.22 -31.30
N HIS A 79 -4.19 -11.97 -31.63
CA HIS A 79 -3.22 -10.93 -31.97
C HIS A 79 -2.54 -10.39 -30.72
N LEU A 80 -3.31 -10.05 -29.69
CA LEU A 80 -2.81 -9.58 -28.40
C LEU A 80 -1.80 -10.57 -27.79
N ARG A 81 -2.13 -11.86 -27.80
CA ARG A 81 -1.23 -12.93 -27.36
C ARG A 81 0.11 -12.89 -28.08
N LYS A 82 0.11 -12.71 -29.41
CA LYS A 82 1.36 -12.62 -30.18
C LYS A 82 2.16 -11.38 -29.77
N MET A 83 1.51 -10.24 -29.60
CA MET A 83 2.16 -9.00 -29.17
C MET A 83 2.80 -9.17 -27.78
N ILE A 84 2.08 -9.73 -26.81
CA ILE A 84 2.63 -10.01 -25.47
C ILE A 84 3.82 -10.95 -25.55
N GLN A 85 3.72 -12.06 -26.28
CA GLN A 85 4.82 -13.02 -26.43
C GLN A 85 6.06 -12.38 -27.07
N GLN A 86 5.88 -11.56 -28.10
CA GLN A 86 6.97 -10.86 -28.78
C GLN A 86 7.63 -9.80 -27.89
N THR A 87 6.84 -8.99 -27.19
CA THR A 87 7.37 -7.96 -26.29
C THR A 87 8.05 -8.59 -25.07
N PHE A 88 7.49 -9.65 -24.50
CA PHE A 88 8.06 -10.33 -23.34
C PHE A 88 9.46 -10.89 -23.58
N GLN A 89 9.77 -11.33 -24.81
CA GLN A 89 11.10 -11.85 -25.14
C GLN A 89 12.23 -10.84 -24.89
N GLN A 90 11.94 -9.54 -24.95
CA GLN A 90 12.90 -8.47 -24.66
C GLN A 90 13.32 -8.45 -23.18
N TYR A 91 12.44 -8.91 -22.30
CA TYR A 91 12.60 -8.84 -20.84
C TYR A 91 12.78 -10.22 -20.19
N ALA A 92 12.73 -11.29 -20.98
CA ALA A 92 12.60 -12.65 -20.49
C ALA A 92 13.75 -13.11 -19.56
N THR A 93 14.92 -12.48 -19.67
CA THR A 93 16.13 -12.77 -18.87
C THR A 93 16.36 -11.81 -17.71
N LEU A 94 15.54 -10.76 -17.58
CA LEU A 94 15.68 -9.77 -16.52
C LEU A 94 15.32 -10.36 -15.15
N LYS A 95 16.07 -9.96 -14.14
CA LYS A 95 15.77 -10.20 -12.73
C LYS A 95 14.72 -9.23 -12.21
N GLU A 96 14.21 -9.52 -11.02
CA GLU A 96 13.16 -8.74 -10.38
C GLU A 96 13.54 -7.25 -10.27
N ASP A 97 14.75 -6.96 -9.78
CA ASP A 97 15.29 -5.59 -9.65
C ASP A 97 15.44 -4.88 -10.99
N GLU A 98 15.97 -5.56 -12.01
CA GLU A 98 16.11 -5.02 -13.36
C GLU A 98 14.74 -4.69 -13.97
N CYS A 99 13.73 -5.54 -13.76
CA CYS A 99 12.36 -5.25 -14.19
C CYS A 99 11.79 -4.01 -13.51
N MET A 100 12.02 -3.84 -12.20
CA MET A 100 11.56 -2.65 -11.47
C MET A 100 12.20 -1.38 -12.04
N VAL A 101 13.52 -1.38 -12.26
CA VAL A 101 14.23 -0.23 -12.82
C VAL A 101 13.74 0.08 -14.23
N SER A 102 13.63 -0.92 -15.09
CA SER A 102 13.12 -0.74 -16.46
C SER A 102 11.67 -0.26 -16.48
N PHE A 103 10.84 -0.68 -15.52
CA PHE A 103 9.46 -0.19 -15.39
C PHE A 103 9.44 1.31 -15.12
N PHE A 104 10.21 1.78 -14.13
CA PHE A 104 10.30 3.20 -13.85
C PHE A 104 10.85 3.99 -15.03
N GLN A 105 11.94 3.53 -15.66
CA GLN A 105 12.50 4.20 -16.84
C GLN A 105 11.49 4.34 -17.98
N THR A 106 10.77 3.25 -18.30
CA THR A 106 9.73 3.27 -19.35
C THR A 106 8.61 4.23 -18.98
N LEU A 107 8.21 4.27 -17.72
CA LEU A 107 7.09 5.10 -17.27
C LEU A 107 7.47 6.59 -17.18
N THR A 108 8.73 6.90 -16.81
CA THR A 108 9.23 8.28 -16.71
C THR A 108 9.32 8.99 -18.07
N ASP A 109 9.36 8.25 -19.18
CA ASP A 109 9.28 8.84 -20.53
C ASP A 109 7.90 9.49 -20.81
N PHE A 110 6.87 9.13 -20.05
CA PHE A 110 5.50 9.62 -20.23
C PHE A 110 4.99 10.46 -19.06
N ILE A 111 5.31 10.09 -17.81
CA ILE A 111 4.88 10.80 -16.61
C ILE A 111 6.06 11.20 -15.76
N THR A 112 5.98 12.37 -15.13
CA THR A 112 6.94 12.74 -14.09
C THR A 112 6.63 11.99 -12.81
N ILE A 113 7.48 11.03 -12.46
CA ILE A 113 7.38 10.26 -11.22
C ILE A 113 8.39 10.85 -10.25
N GLY A 114 7.91 11.54 -9.22
CA GLY A 114 8.77 12.16 -8.20
C GLY A 114 8.58 13.66 -8.01
N GLU A 115 7.59 14.27 -8.69
CA GLU A 115 7.19 15.65 -8.47
C GLU A 115 5.68 15.72 -8.23
N GLU A 116 5.27 16.60 -7.33
CA GLU A 116 3.87 16.96 -7.14
C GLU A 116 3.63 18.39 -7.62
N VAL A 117 2.61 18.58 -8.46
CA VAL A 117 2.30 19.87 -9.08
C VAL A 117 1.09 20.50 -8.42
N TYR A 118 1.31 21.63 -7.75
CA TYR A 118 0.27 22.42 -7.08
C TYR A 118 -0.03 23.69 -7.87
N PRO A 119 -1.28 23.88 -8.35
CA PRO A 119 -1.67 25.12 -9.01
C PRO A 119 -1.61 26.29 -8.02
N CYS A 120 -0.79 27.30 -8.32
CA CYS A 120 -0.69 28.53 -7.52
C CYS A 120 -0.45 29.74 -8.43
N GLU A 121 -0.54 30.94 -7.87
CA GLU A 121 -0.43 32.22 -8.62
C GLU A 121 1.01 32.57 -9.05
N LEU A 122 1.98 31.66 -8.84
CA LEU A 122 3.39 31.88 -9.18
C LEU A 122 3.75 31.32 -10.56
N VAL A 123 4.73 31.96 -11.21
CA VAL A 123 5.29 31.49 -12.49
C VAL A 123 6.26 30.32 -12.22
N PRO A 124 6.27 29.25 -13.03
CA PRO A 124 7.18 28.11 -12.83
C PRO A 124 8.64 28.54 -13.01
N VAL A 125 9.32 28.72 -11.88
CA VAL A 125 10.75 29.03 -11.75
C VAL A 125 11.27 28.17 -10.60
N CYS A 126 12.51 27.69 -10.65
CA CYS A 126 13.13 27.07 -9.48
C CYS A 126 13.32 28.14 -8.39
N LEU A 127 12.53 28.05 -7.31
CA LEU A 127 12.47 29.09 -6.27
C LEU A 127 13.48 28.85 -5.14
N ALA A 128 13.66 27.59 -4.70
CA ALA A 128 14.56 27.23 -3.61
C ALA A 128 14.89 25.72 -3.64
N ASN A 129 16.05 25.35 -3.10
CA ASN A 129 16.37 23.97 -2.76
C ASN A 129 15.94 23.66 -1.32
N PHE A 130 15.50 22.43 -1.03
CA PHE A 130 15.08 22.01 0.32
C PHE A 130 16.16 22.22 1.39
N LYS A 131 17.45 22.11 1.04
CA LYS A 131 18.58 22.40 1.96
C LYS A 131 18.67 23.87 2.39
N GLN A 132 18.05 24.78 1.64
CA GLN A 132 18.07 26.20 1.94
C GLN A 132 16.89 26.60 2.83
N ILE A 133 15.88 25.75 3.01
CA ILE A 133 14.68 26.09 3.78
C ILE A 133 14.99 25.96 5.27
N LYS A 134 14.85 27.05 6.02
CA LYS A 134 15.07 27.13 7.47
C LYS A 134 13.82 26.90 8.28
N SER A 135 12.68 27.39 7.80
CA SER A 135 11.40 27.20 8.47
C SER A 135 10.22 27.40 7.52
N ILE A 136 9.10 26.78 7.85
CA ILE A 136 7.85 26.80 7.09
C ILE A 136 6.74 27.32 7.99
N LYS A 137 6.00 28.34 7.56
CA LYS A 137 4.83 28.86 8.27
C LYS A 137 3.61 28.80 7.36
N CYS A 138 2.52 28.24 7.86
CA CYS A 138 1.22 28.24 7.20
C CYS A 138 0.28 29.18 7.94
N LEU A 139 -0.22 30.20 7.25
CA LEU A 139 -1.15 31.18 7.80
C LEU A 139 -2.50 31.01 7.10
N SER A 140 -3.55 30.74 7.89
CA SER A 140 -4.92 30.76 7.38
C SER A 140 -5.31 32.18 6.97
N GLN A 141 -5.94 32.31 5.81
CA GLN A 141 -6.53 33.55 5.31
C GLN A 141 -8.05 33.44 5.29
N SER A 142 -8.74 34.56 5.06
CA SER A 142 -10.18 34.55 4.80
C SER A 142 -10.53 33.65 3.61
N ASP A 143 -11.75 33.12 3.59
CA ASP A 143 -12.30 32.35 2.45
C ASP A 143 -11.61 31.00 2.20
N ASN A 144 -11.20 30.29 3.26
CA ASN A 144 -10.56 28.97 3.20
C ASN A 144 -9.23 28.94 2.39
N LYS A 145 -8.63 30.11 2.18
CA LYS A 145 -7.32 30.28 1.55
C LYS A 145 -6.22 30.19 2.59
N ALA A 146 -4.99 30.03 2.12
CA ALA A 146 -3.81 29.98 2.99
C ALA A 146 -2.63 30.67 2.33
N LEU A 147 -1.74 31.19 3.18
CA LEU A 147 -0.45 31.75 2.79
C LEU A 147 0.67 30.90 3.39
N LEU A 148 1.49 30.32 2.54
CA LEU A 148 2.73 29.64 2.94
C LEU A 148 3.88 30.63 2.90
N ASN A 149 4.62 30.72 3.99
CA ASN A 149 5.85 31.49 4.09
C ASN A 149 7.02 30.57 4.39
N LEU A 150 7.99 30.54 3.47
CA LEU A 150 9.22 29.75 3.58
C LEU A 150 10.38 30.68 3.87
N ASP A 151 11.05 30.49 5.00
CA ASP A 151 12.29 31.20 5.32
C ASP A 151 13.46 30.50 4.62
N ILE A 152 14.18 31.23 3.75
CA ILE A 152 15.21 30.68 2.88
C ILE A 152 16.57 31.24 3.28
N ASP A 153 17.57 30.37 3.44
CA ASP A 153 18.94 30.77 3.72
C ASP A 153 19.51 31.64 2.60
N GLY A 154 20.14 32.76 2.98
CA GLY A 154 20.64 33.76 2.05
C GLY A 154 19.59 34.70 1.42
N ALA A 155 18.28 34.46 1.62
CA ALA A 155 17.24 35.37 1.15
C ALA A 155 16.95 36.47 2.19
N ARG A 156 16.71 37.70 1.72
CA ARG A 156 16.35 38.84 2.59
C ARG A 156 14.88 38.86 2.99
N GLN A 157 14.03 38.17 2.23
CA GLN A 157 12.59 38.09 2.48
C GLN A 157 12.16 36.63 2.31
N PRO A 158 11.17 36.17 3.12
CA PRO A 158 10.64 34.83 2.98
C PRO A 158 9.90 34.67 1.65
N LEU A 159 9.97 33.48 1.07
CA LEU A 159 9.18 33.13 -0.10
C LEU A 159 7.72 32.92 0.32
N SER A 160 6.83 33.73 -0.25
CA SER A 160 5.41 33.75 0.08
C SER A 160 4.58 33.15 -1.05
N ILE A 161 3.75 32.16 -0.76
CA ILE A 161 2.93 31.43 -1.75
C ILE A 161 1.45 31.48 -1.31
N ASN A 162 0.61 32.13 -2.10
CA ASN A 162 -0.84 32.11 -1.90
C ASN A 162 -1.43 30.80 -2.45
N VAL A 163 -2.25 30.15 -1.64
CA VAL A 163 -2.88 28.86 -1.93
C VAL A 163 -4.39 29.01 -1.81
N THR A 164 -5.11 28.52 -2.82
CA THR A 164 -6.57 28.72 -2.95
C THR A 164 -7.41 27.87 -1.99
N LYS A 165 -6.81 26.85 -1.34
CA LYS A 165 -7.48 25.95 -0.39
C LYS A 165 -6.55 25.61 0.76
N PHE A 166 -7.06 25.66 2.00
CA PHE A 166 -6.28 25.33 3.20
C PHE A 166 -5.78 23.89 3.21
N ALA A 167 -6.60 22.90 2.81
CA ALA A 167 -6.15 21.50 2.73
C ALA A 167 -4.99 21.29 1.74
N MET A 168 -4.96 22.05 0.64
CA MET A 168 -3.85 22.01 -0.31
C MET A 168 -2.58 22.57 0.33
N ALA A 169 -2.72 23.63 1.12
CA ALA A 169 -1.61 24.20 1.89
C ALA A 169 -1.06 23.22 2.93
N GLU A 170 -1.91 22.45 3.61
CA GLU A 170 -1.47 21.39 4.54
C GLU A 170 -0.63 20.33 3.81
N ASN A 171 -1.10 19.85 2.65
CA ASN A 171 -0.36 18.88 1.84
C ASN A 171 0.99 19.44 1.36
N MET A 172 1.02 20.70 0.89
CA MET A 172 2.27 21.35 0.47
C MET A 172 3.26 21.48 1.62
N VAL A 173 2.78 21.86 2.82
CA VAL A 173 3.62 22.02 4.01
C VAL A 173 4.18 20.67 4.47
N ASP A 174 3.36 19.63 4.50
CA ASP A 174 3.80 18.27 4.87
C ASP A 174 4.84 17.72 3.88
N LEU A 175 4.61 17.91 2.58
CA LEU A 175 5.55 17.52 1.53
C LEU A 175 6.91 18.22 1.69
N ILE A 176 6.90 19.55 1.81
CA ILE A 176 8.13 20.34 1.96
C ILE A 176 8.85 19.97 3.26
N ASP A 177 8.12 19.83 4.38
CA ASP A 177 8.69 19.44 5.66
C ASP A 177 9.31 18.03 5.59
N GLY A 178 8.63 17.08 4.95
CA GLY A 178 9.14 15.74 4.70
C GLY A 178 10.46 15.73 3.91
N TYR A 179 10.55 16.51 2.83
CA TYR A 179 11.79 16.65 2.06
C TYR A 179 12.88 17.39 2.84
N CYS A 180 12.56 18.42 3.62
CA CYS A 180 13.52 19.11 4.48
C CYS A 180 14.11 18.15 5.53
N ARG A 181 13.28 17.35 6.20
CA ARG A 181 13.71 16.31 7.14
C ARG A 181 14.62 15.28 6.48
N LEU A 182 14.25 14.82 5.29
CA LEU A 182 15.02 13.84 4.52
C LEU A 182 16.40 14.37 4.11
N GLU A 183 16.46 15.58 3.55
CA GLU A 183 17.72 16.19 3.06
C GLU A 183 18.68 16.57 4.19
N HIS A 184 18.16 16.92 5.37
CA HIS A 184 18.96 17.23 6.55
C HIS A 184 19.22 16.01 7.45
N ALA A 185 18.68 14.84 7.09
CA ALA A 185 18.76 13.61 7.90
C ALA A 185 18.35 13.83 9.36
N THR A 186 17.22 14.51 9.57
CA THR A 186 16.68 14.85 10.90
C THR A 186 15.21 14.47 11.03
N ASP A 187 14.78 14.13 12.24
CA ASP A 187 13.37 13.91 12.57
C ASP A 187 12.67 15.22 13.02
N GLU A 188 13.41 16.32 13.16
CA GLU A 188 12.87 17.61 13.56
C GLU A 188 12.06 18.28 12.45
N SER A 189 10.83 18.69 12.75
CA SER A 189 9.99 19.43 11.80
C SER A 189 10.46 20.87 11.66
N PHE A 190 10.47 21.36 10.43
CA PHE A 190 10.73 22.74 10.04
C PHE A 190 9.45 23.59 10.10
N ILE A 191 8.30 23.00 10.40
CA ILE A 191 7.01 23.69 10.50
C ILE A 191 6.95 24.49 11.80
N VAL A 192 6.88 25.81 11.68
CA VAL A 192 6.66 26.73 12.80
C VAL A 192 5.17 27.01 12.93
N ARG A 193 4.57 26.44 13.97
CA ARG A 193 3.18 26.73 14.33
C ARG A 193 3.13 28.07 15.08
N PRO A 194 2.25 29.01 14.70
CA PRO A 194 2.05 30.24 15.46
C PRO A 194 1.64 29.90 16.89
N ASP A 195 2.33 30.50 17.86
CA ASP A 195 2.05 30.35 19.28
C ASP A 195 0.75 31.08 19.68
N LYS A 196 -0.39 30.62 19.16
CA LYS A 196 -1.72 31.08 19.60
C LYS A 196 -2.41 30.08 20.52
N ASP A 197 -1.80 28.91 20.77
CA ASP A 197 -2.36 27.82 21.58
C ASP A 197 -1.33 27.12 22.50
N ALA A 198 -0.19 27.75 22.88
CA ALA A 198 0.66 27.16 23.93
C ALA A 198 -0.06 26.97 25.27
N ASN A 199 -1.23 27.59 25.47
CA ASN A 199 -2.08 27.40 26.65
C ASN A 199 -3.20 26.34 26.48
N LEU A 200 -3.30 25.65 25.33
CA LEU A 200 -4.27 24.56 25.13
C LEU A 200 -3.63 23.19 24.84
N ARG A 201 -2.30 23.11 24.75
CA ARG A 201 -1.55 21.84 24.54
C ARG A 201 -0.61 21.44 25.68
N CYS A 202 -0.87 21.91 26.89
CA CYS A 202 -0.29 21.37 28.12
C CYS A 202 -1.40 20.98 29.11
N SER A 203 -2.34 20.15 28.67
CA SER A 203 -3.13 19.23 29.50
C SER A 203 -4.00 18.41 28.55
N LEU A 204 -3.57 17.19 28.23
CA LEU A 204 -4.51 16.15 27.86
C LEU A 204 -5.58 16.09 28.98
N PRO A 205 -6.87 15.90 28.67
CA PRO A 205 -7.85 15.67 29.73
C PRO A 205 -7.43 14.44 30.55
N ASP A 206 -7.40 14.56 31.88
CA ASP A 206 -7.10 13.45 32.77
C ASP A 206 -8.04 12.27 32.49
N LEU A 207 -7.48 11.15 32.02
CA LEU A 207 -8.23 9.93 31.78
C LEU A 207 -8.62 9.29 33.14
N PRO A 208 -9.86 8.83 33.31
CA PRO A 208 -10.30 8.24 34.57
C PRO A 208 -9.51 6.96 34.87
N THR A 209 -8.75 6.99 35.97
CA THR A 209 -8.06 5.82 36.50
C THR A 209 -9.09 4.87 37.12
N ASN A 210 -9.59 3.92 36.33
CA ASN A 210 -10.37 2.81 36.88
C ASN A 210 -9.42 1.84 37.60
N GLN A 211 -9.28 2.03 38.90
CA GLN A 211 -8.95 0.94 39.81
C GLN A 211 -10.16 -0.01 39.85
N MET A 212 -9.97 -1.28 39.47
CA MET A 212 -10.23 -2.47 40.31
C MET A 212 -10.38 -3.76 39.46
N GLU A 213 -9.45 -4.69 39.72
CA GLU A 213 -9.59 -6.16 39.76
C GLU A 213 -9.71 -7.03 38.47
N ASN A 214 -8.54 -7.60 38.12
CA ASN A 214 -8.23 -9.05 38.07
C ASN A 214 -8.98 -9.95 37.06
N THR A 215 -8.29 -10.39 35.98
CA THR A 215 -7.91 -11.79 35.69
C THR A 215 -7.28 -11.87 34.27
N GLY A 216 -6.02 -12.35 34.17
CA GLY A 216 -5.46 -12.91 32.92
C GLY A 216 -4.43 -12.05 32.17
N CYS A 217 -3.15 -12.39 32.31
CA CYS A 217 -2.01 -12.10 31.40
C CYS A 217 -2.05 -10.76 30.62
N PHE A 218 -2.02 -9.63 31.33
CA PHE A 218 -1.73 -8.35 30.71
C PHE A 218 -0.23 -8.19 30.52
N ARG A 219 0.23 -8.26 29.26
CA ARG A 219 1.59 -7.85 28.89
C ARG A 219 1.68 -6.34 29.18
N TYR A 220 2.46 -5.96 30.18
CA TYR A 220 2.62 -4.57 30.69
C TYR A 220 3.10 -3.52 29.67
N SER A 221 3.20 -3.85 28.38
CA SER A 221 3.59 -2.93 27.31
C SER A 221 2.40 -2.39 26.48
N MET A 222 1.16 -2.85 26.72
CA MET A 222 -0.04 -2.38 25.99
C MET A 222 -0.68 -1.10 26.57
N GLY A 223 -0.13 -0.51 27.63
CA GLY A 223 -0.68 0.69 28.29
C GLY A 223 -0.23 2.02 27.68
N SER A 224 0.44 2.00 26.52
CA SER A 224 0.90 3.21 25.86
C SER A 224 -0.21 3.80 24.98
N GLU A 225 -0.51 5.09 25.13
CA GLU A 225 -1.51 5.81 24.32
C GLU A 225 -1.17 5.84 22.82
N ILE A 226 0.05 5.45 22.44
CA ILE A 226 0.54 5.39 21.06
C ILE A 226 0.73 3.95 20.55
N TYR A 227 0.34 2.94 21.33
CA TYR A 227 0.43 1.54 20.92
C TYR A 227 -0.65 1.20 19.88
N ALA A 228 -0.25 0.59 18.76
CA ALA A 228 -1.15 0.10 17.72
C ALA A 228 -0.77 -1.33 17.32
N GLU A 229 -1.70 -2.28 17.45
CA GLU A 229 -1.56 -3.64 16.92
C GLU A 229 -2.08 -3.73 15.49
N ILE A 230 -1.34 -4.41 14.62
CA ILE A 230 -1.86 -4.81 13.30
C ILE A 230 -2.81 -5.98 13.55
N ASP A 231 -4.10 -5.74 13.33
CA ASP A 231 -5.11 -6.79 13.51
C ASP A 231 -5.04 -7.80 12.35
N GLU A 232 -4.32 -8.89 12.57
CA GLU A 232 -4.24 -10.02 11.65
C GLU A 232 -5.37 -11.04 11.87
N ARG A 233 -6.31 -10.78 12.78
CA ARG A 233 -7.31 -11.78 13.17
C ARG A 233 -8.36 -11.94 12.07
N PRO A 234 -8.51 -13.14 11.46
CA PRO A 234 -9.64 -13.39 10.58
C PRO A 234 -10.95 -13.30 11.38
N ARG A 235 -11.99 -12.69 10.79
CA ARG A 235 -13.34 -12.65 11.39
C ARG A 235 -13.80 -14.09 11.63
N SER A 236 -13.86 -14.49 12.90
CA SER A 236 -14.07 -15.89 13.26
C SER A 236 -15.44 -16.40 12.80
N VAL A 237 -15.46 -17.44 11.98
CA VAL A 237 -16.68 -18.21 11.66
C VAL A 237 -16.63 -19.51 12.46
N VAL A 238 -16.89 -19.43 13.78
CA VAL A 238 -16.99 -20.64 14.61
C VAL A 238 -18.38 -21.24 14.42
N LYS A 239 -18.56 -21.98 13.32
CA LYS A 239 -19.79 -22.75 13.08
C LYS A 239 -19.74 -24.14 13.73
N TYR A 240 -18.54 -24.64 14.05
CA TYR A 240 -18.30 -25.93 14.68
C TYR A 240 -17.12 -25.84 15.65
N GLY A 241 -17.38 -25.77 16.96
CA GLY A 241 -16.36 -25.88 18.02
C GLY A 241 -16.31 -27.29 18.58
N ILE A 242 -15.12 -27.78 18.94
CA ILE A 242 -14.92 -29.06 19.62
C ILE A 242 -14.31 -28.74 20.99
N ASP A 243 -14.86 -29.35 22.04
CA ASP A 243 -14.28 -29.23 23.38
C ASP A 243 -12.98 -30.03 23.48
N ARG A 244 -11.96 -29.45 24.10
CA ARG A 244 -10.67 -30.10 24.31
C ARG A 244 -10.80 -31.32 25.22
N ASP A 245 -11.76 -31.33 26.15
CA ASP A 245 -11.97 -32.42 27.10
C ASP A 245 -12.57 -33.67 26.44
N ASP A 246 -13.23 -33.49 25.29
CA ASP A 246 -13.76 -34.58 24.48
C ASP A 246 -12.68 -35.27 23.62
N ILE A 247 -11.43 -34.78 23.61
CA ILE A 247 -10.35 -35.34 22.79
C ILE A 247 -9.29 -36.02 23.66
N VAL A 248 -9.05 -37.31 23.40
CA VAL A 248 -7.88 -38.03 23.93
C VAL A 248 -6.79 -38.05 22.88
N LEU A 249 -5.62 -37.51 23.24
CA LEU A 249 -4.45 -37.49 22.38
C LEU A 249 -3.69 -38.83 22.49
N GLY A 250 -3.36 -39.42 21.36
CA GLY A 250 -2.56 -40.62 21.22
C GLY A 250 -1.10 -40.31 20.87
N ARG A 251 -0.44 -41.22 20.14
CA ARG A 251 0.96 -41.06 19.69
C ARG A 251 1.06 -40.11 18.49
N ILE A 252 2.27 -39.63 18.24
CA ILE A 252 2.61 -38.88 17.03
C ILE A 252 2.59 -39.82 15.82
N LEU A 253 1.89 -39.41 14.77
CA LEU A 253 1.84 -40.09 13.48
C LEU A 253 2.81 -39.45 12.47
N GLY A 254 3.15 -38.17 12.65
CA GLY A 254 4.09 -37.44 11.82
C GLY A 254 4.17 -35.96 12.18
N GLU A 255 4.87 -35.18 11.38
CA GLU A 255 5.03 -33.72 11.56
C GLU A 255 4.70 -33.01 10.24
N GLY A 256 3.86 -31.98 10.32
CA GLY A 256 3.55 -31.08 9.21
C GLY A 256 4.13 -29.69 9.43
N PHE A 257 3.96 -28.80 8.45
CA PHE A 257 4.49 -27.42 8.50
C PHE A 257 4.05 -26.59 9.70
N PHE A 258 2.89 -26.93 10.29
CA PHE A 258 2.28 -26.19 11.39
C PHE A 258 2.36 -26.97 12.72
N GLY A 259 3.12 -28.05 12.76
CA GLY A 259 3.36 -28.86 13.95
C GLY A 259 3.04 -30.33 13.78
N GLU A 260 3.09 -31.03 14.91
CA GLU A 260 2.95 -32.48 14.98
C GLU A 260 1.51 -32.95 14.75
N VAL A 261 1.38 -34.09 14.08
CA VAL A 261 0.11 -34.77 13.82
C VAL A 261 -0.01 -35.93 14.79
N TYR A 262 -1.07 -35.92 15.58
CA TYR A 262 -1.34 -36.94 16.59
C TYR A 262 -2.48 -37.86 16.16
N GLU A 263 -2.37 -39.12 16.54
CA GLU A 263 -3.51 -40.02 16.66
C GLU A 263 -4.44 -39.50 17.77
N GLY A 264 -5.76 -39.62 17.65
CA GLY A 264 -6.67 -39.15 18.69
C GLY A 264 -8.03 -39.83 18.67
N MET A 265 -8.68 -39.86 19.83
CA MET A 265 -10.02 -40.42 20.01
C MET A 265 -10.98 -39.34 20.52
N TYR A 266 -12.11 -39.18 19.82
CA TYR A 266 -13.16 -38.24 20.21
C TYR A 266 -14.24 -38.94 21.04
N LYS A 267 -14.47 -38.42 22.25
CA LYS A 267 -15.47 -38.88 23.22
C LYS A 267 -16.75 -38.08 23.02
N LYS A 268 -17.61 -38.46 22.07
CA LYS A 268 -18.92 -37.82 21.93
C LYS A 268 -19.81 -38.16 23.14
N SER A 269 -20.11 -37.19 24.01
CA SER A 269 -21.20 -37.38 24.99
C SER A 269 -22.53 -37.57 24.27
N ALA A 270 -23.20 -38.69 24.52
CA ALA A 270 -24.54 -38.98 24.01
C ALA A 270 -25.57 -38.06 24.67
N LYS A 271 -25.65 -36.81 24.23
CA LYS A 271 -26.82 -35.95 24.42
C LYS A 271 -27.25 -35.38 23.08
N TRP A 272 -27.77 -36.26 22.23
CA TRP A 272 -28.59 -35.83 21.10
C TRP A 272 -30.00 -35.62 21.64
N GLY A 273 -30.38 -34.36 21.86
CA GLY A 273 -31.77 -34.00 22.07
C GLY A 273 -32.56 -34.38 20.83
N GLU A 274 -33.66 -35.12 21.04
CA GLU A 274 -34.66 -35.42 20.02
C GLU A 274 -35.16 -34.12 19.38
N ALA A 275 -34.63 -33.77 18.21
CA ALA A 275 -35.35 -32.91 17.28
C ALA A 275 -36.42 -33.78 16.63
N LYS A 276 -37.66 -33.68 17.12
CA LYS A 276 -38.85 -34.19 16.42
C LYS A 276 -38.88 -33.55 15.03
N CYS A 277 -38.59 -34.33 13.99
CA CYS A 277 -39.04 -33.98 12.65
C CYS A 277 -40.57 -34.06 12.66
N GLY A 278 -41.22 -32.90 12.59
CA GLY A 278 -42.61 -32.83 12.18
C GLY A 278 -42.70 -33.37 10.76
N GLY A 279 -43.48 -34.43 10.59
CA GLY A 279 -43.93 -34.84 9.28
C GLY A 279 -44.97 -33.86 8.77
N GLU A 280 -44.79 -33.40 7.54
CA GLU A 280 -45.90 -33.02 6.67
C GLU A 280 -45.85 -33.97 5.47
N ASP A 281 -46.84 -34.85 5.43
CA ASP A 281 -47.22 -35.64 4.27
C ASP A 281 -48.02 -34.75 3.29
N LEU A 282 -47.82 -35.04 2.00
CA LEU A 282 -48.45 -34.53 0.75
C LEU A 282 -47.77 -33.35 0.04
#